data_AF-A0A923XED2-F1
#
_entry.id   AF-A0A923XED2-F1
#
_cell.length_a   1.000
_cell.length_b   1.000
_cell.length_c   1.000
_cell.angle_alpha   90.00
_cell.angle_beta   90.00
_cell.angle_gamma   90.00
#
_symmetry.space_group_name_H-M   'P 1'
#
loop_
_entity.id
_entity.type
_entity.pdbx_description
1 polymer ?
#
loop_
_entity_poly.entity_id
_entity_poly.type
_entity_poly.pdbx_seq_one_letter_code
_entity_poly.pdbx_strand_id
1 'polypeptide(L)'
;MRLLAAAGADGLAARDYRATELAEQAATLDAAPAAGAPGQPTFERGPGSAMRRFLHDIHLGRVDPRALGFRVVRPDVEAPDFAAFLQAAAAVGRLPQLADELRPQLGQYAKLRDALARYRVLTADGSVGSSPVSAPEKRDEAYGDPTALLRRLIALGDLPPDAPPPADRDDATLDNGLRRFQDRHGLAADGVIGRATLAALNVPIAHRVQQLKLALERLRWLQDLGARPFVGINIQMFRLWAWDPAAPTDALISMGVVVGRAEHPDASAD
;
A
#
# COMPACT_ATOMS: atom_id res chain seq x y z
N MET A 1 16.56 0.56 16.04
CA MET A 1 16.73 1.26 14.75
C MET A 1 16.17 0.51 13.55
N ARG A 2 16.28 -0.83 13.48
CA ARG A 2 15.69 -1.65 12.40
C ARG A 2 14.21 -1.34 12.10
N LEU A 3 13.40 -1.09 13.13
CA LEU A 3 11.99 -0.74 12.95
C LEU A 3 11.76 0.55 12.14
N LEU A 4 12.51 1.63 12.43
CA LEU A 4 12.41 2.89 11.69
C LEU A 4 12.93 2.75 10.25
N ALA A 5 13.99 1.95 10.05
CA ALA A 5 14.49 1.64 8.72
C ALA A 5 13.46 0.87 7.88
N ALA A 6 12.64 0.03 8.54
CA ALA A 6 11.55 -0.71 7.92
C ALA A 6 10.28 0.10 7.67
N ALA A 7 10.23 1.41 7.98
CA ALA A 7 9.05 2.25 7.80
C ALA A 7 8.48 2.23 6.37
N GLY A 8 9.34 1.98 5.38
CA GLY A 8 8.91 1.80 3.99
C GLY A 8 8.03 0.57 3.73
N ALA A 9 8.01 -0.43 4.61
CA ALA A 9 7.07 -1.55 4.54
C ALA A 9 5.63 -1.09 4.76
N ASP A 10 5.45 0.00 5.49
CA ASP A 10 4.19 0.68 5.73
C ASP A 10 4.00 1.85 4.74
N GLY A 11 4.82 1.96 3.69
CA GLY A 11 4.71 3.06 2.72
C GLY A 11 5.13 4.43 3.25
N LEU A 12 5.69 4.49 4.46
CA LEU A 12 6.26 5.69 5.06
C LEU A 12 7.72 5.87 4.61
N ALA A 13 8.27 7.08 4.71
CA ALA A 13 9.66 7.33 4.34
C ALA A 13 10.54 7.30 5.59
N ALA A 14 11.50 6.37 5.64
CA ALA A 14 12.40 6.20 6.79
C ALA A 14 13.16 7.49 7.17
N ARG A 15 13.43 8.36 6.17
CA ARG A 15 14.04 9.69 6.37
C ARG A 15 13.18 10.63 7.23
N ASP A 16 11.87 10.49 7.21
CA ASP A 16 10.94 11.32 8.01
C ASP A 16 11.09 11.02 9.52
N TYR A 17 11.76 9.91 9.86
CA TYR A 17 12.07 9.44 11.21
C TYR A 17 13.58 9.36 11.49
N ARG A 18 14.41 10.02 10.66
CA ARG A 18 15.88 10.07 10.84
C ARG A 18 16.54 8.69 11.00
N ALA A 19 15.99 7.66 10.33
CA ALA A 19 16.38 6.27 10.58
C ALA A 19 17.86 6.00 10.33
N THR A 20 18.44 6.61 9.28
CA THR A 20 19.87 6.48 8.94
C THR A 20 20.76 7.12 9.98
N GLU A 21 20.52 8.41 10.31
CA GLU A 21 21.28 9.15 11.32
C GLU A 21 21.27 8.44 12.68
N LEU A 22 20.10 7.98 13.12
CA LEU A 22 19.97 7.26 14.40
C LEU A 22 20.67 5.90 14.39
N ALA A 23 20.75 5.23 13.23
CA ALA A 23 21.49 3.97 13.09
C ALA A 23 23.01 4.20 13.14
N GLU A 24 23.51 5.26 12.50
CA GLU A 24 24.92 5.66 12.53
C GLU A 24 25.36 6.09 13.94
N GLN A 25 24.51 6.85 14.64
CA GLN A 25 24.74 7.23 16.04
C GLN A 25 24.80 5.99 16.95
N ALA A 26 23.89 5.03 16.77
CA ALA A 26 23.91 3.79 17.54
C ALA A 26 25.18 2.97 17.27
N ALA A 27 25.58 2.81 16.01
CA ALA A 27 26.80 2.08 15.65
C ALA A 27 28.07 2.73 16.24
N THR A 28 28.12 4.06 16.27
CA THR A 28 29.23 4.83 16.86
C THR A 28 29.33 4.61 18.37
N LEU A 29 28.19 4.52 19.06
CA LEU A 29 28.14 4.24 20.50
C LEU A 29 28.56 2.80 20.82
N ASP A 30 28.09 1.83 20.03
CA ASP A 30 28.46 0.42 20.20
C ASP A 30 29.97 0.19 19.95
N ALA A 31 30.57 1.00 19.06
CA ALA A 31 32.00 0.96 18.76
C ALA A 31 32.87 1.78 19.74
N ALA A 32 32.27 2.59 20.62
CA ALA A 32 33.01 3.41 21.56
C ALA A 32 33.60 2.54 22.69
N PRO A 33 34.87 2.74 23.10
CA PRO A 33 35.42 2.06 24.27
C PRO A 33 34.63 2.41 25.53
N ALA A 34 34.57 1.44 26.46
CA ALA A 34 33.72 1.46 27.66
C ALA A 34 33.71 2.83 28.39
N ALA A 35 32.52 3.23 28.84
CA ALA A 35 32.16 4.49 29.50
C ALA A 35 33.29 5.13 30.33
N GLY A 36 33.73 6.35 29.98
CA GLY A 36 34.64 7.15 30.82
C GLY A 36 35.52 8.23 30.15
N ALA A 37 35.61 8.29 28.83
CA ALA A 37 36.47 9.29 28.16
C ALA A 37 35.75 10.66 27.99
N PRO A 38 36.42 11.81 28.24
CA PRO A 38 35.86 13.12 27.92
C PRO A 38 35.61 13.26 26.41
N GLY A 39 34.39 13.62 26.01
CA GLY A 39 33.99 13.73 24.60
C GLY A 39 33.15 12.58 24.06
N GLN A 40 32.64 11.68 24.91
CA GLN A 40 31.71 10.64 24.45
C GLN A 40 30.46 11.26 23.78
N PRO A 41 30.03 10.74 22.62
CA PRO A 41 28.82 11.20 21.97
C PRO A 41 27.65 10.93 22.92
N THR A 42 27.01 11.99 23.40
CA THR A 42 25.78 11.84 24.17
C THR A 42 24.68 11.44 23.19
N PHE A 43 23.97 10.35 23.46
CA PHE A 43 22.78 9.98 22.70
C PHE A 43 21.75 11.09 22.89
N GLU A 44 21.61 11.98 21.90
CA GLU A 44 20.66 13.08 21.98
C GLU A 44 19.22 12.56 22.16
N ARG A 45 18.35 13.37 22.76
CA ARG A 45 16.92 13.12 23.05
C ARG A 45 16.02 12.78 21.84
N GLY A 46 16.58 12.59 20.65
CA GLY A 46 15.90 12.38 19.37
C GLY A 46 15.19 11.04 19.12
N PRO A 47 15.71 9.87 19.50
CA PRO A 47 15.17 8.57 19.05
C PRO A 47 13.79 8.28 19.62
N GLY A 48 13.52 8.71 20.86
CA GLY A 48 12.18 8.62 21.45
C GLY A 48 11.15 9.43 20.66
N SER A 49 11.51 10.65 20.22
CA SER A 49 10.62 11.49 19.41
C SER A 49 10.36 10.91 18.02
N ALA A 50 11.41 10.41 17.35
CA ALA A 50 11.30 9.76 16.05
C ALA A 50 10.43 8.50 16.11
N MET A 51 10.61 7.69 17.16
CA MET A 51 9.79 6.50 17.38
C MET A 51 8.35 6.85 17.70
N ARG A 52 8.07 7.82 18.59
CA ARG A 52 6.68 8.26 18.85
C ARG A 52 5.99 8.74 17.59
N ARG A 53 6.67 9.54 16.76
CA ARG A 53 6.14 9.99 15.47
C ARG A 53 5.86 8.82 14.54
N PHE A 54 6.77 7.84 14.46
CA PHE A 54 6.57 6.63 13.67
C PHE A 54 5.35 5.84 14.16
N LEU A 55 5.22 5.60 15.47
CA LEU A 55 4.08 4.89 16.07
C LEU A 55 2.75 5.62 15.83
N HIS A 56 2.76 6.95 15.95
CA HIS A 56 1.62 7.79 15.58
C HIS A 56 1.26 7.60 14.10
N ASP A 57 2.23 7.73 13.19
CA ASP A 57 2.00 7.71 11.75
C ASP A 57 1.57 6.33 11.23
N ILE A 58 2.05 5.22 11.81
CA ILE A 58 1.56 3.88 11.44
C ILE A 58 0.14 3.62 11.94
N HIS A 59 -0.26 4.26 13.06
CA HIS A 59 -1.57 4.09 13.67
C HIS A 59 -2.61 4.99 13.01
N LEU A 60 -2.44 6.31 13.11
CA LEU A 60 -3.44 7.31 12.72
C LEU A 60 -3.23 7.89 11.32
N GLY A 61 -2.10 7.58 10.69
CA GLY A 61 -1.66 8.24 9.47
C GLY A 61 -0.91 9.55 9.73
N ARG A 62 -0.30 10.06 8.68
CA ARG A 62 0.47 11.30 8.63
C ARG A 62 -0.41 12.52 8.38
N VAL A 63 -1.56 12.32 7.72
CA VAL A 63 -2.41 13.41 7.24
C VAL A 63 -3.80 13.28 7.83
N ASP A 64 -4.34 14.39 8.31
CA ASP A 64 -5.75 14.45 8.69
C ASP A 64 -6.64 14.45 7.42
N PRO A 65 -7.49 13.43 7.21
CA PRO A 65 -8.42 13.39 6.10
C PRO A 65 -9.32 14.63 6.01
N ARG A 66 -9.71 15.23 7.15
CA ARG A 66 -10.61 16.37 7.19
C ARG A 66 -9.99 17.62 6.56
N ALA A 67 -8.68 17.81 6.75
CA ALA A 67 -7.93 18.89 6.11
C ALA A 67 -7.88 18.77 4.58
N LEU A 68 -8.10 17.55 4.05
CA LEU A 68 -8.19 17.26 2.63
C LEU A 68 -9.64 17.23 2.10
N GLY A 69 -10.62 17.61 2.93
CA GLY A 69 -12.04 17.61 2.56
C GLY A 69 -12.71 16.24 2.62
N PHE A 70 -12.04 15.19 3.12
CA PHE A 70 -12.67 13.90 3.33
C PHE A 70 -13.52 13.92 4.61
N ARG A 71 -14.78 13.45 4.48
CA ARG A 71 -15.67 13.25 5.62
C ARG A 71 -15.37 11.90 6.26
N VAL A 72 -14.45 11.91 7.23
CA VAL A 72 -14.14 10.73 8.05
C VAL A 72 -14.73 10.94 9.45
N VAL A 73 -15.75 10.14 9.76
CA VAL A 73 -16.33 10.03 11.11
C VAL A 73 -15.53 8.95 11.83
N ARG A 74 -14.70 9.37 12.79
CA ARG A 74 -14.07 8.45 13.73
C ARG A 74 -14.97 8.37 14.96
N PRO A 75 -15.10 7.20 15.60
CA PRO A 75 -15.67 7.17 16.94
C PRO A 75 -14.84 8.09 17.85
N ASP A 76 -15.50 8.74 18.81
CA ASP A 76 -14.82 9.53 19.85
C ASP A 76 -14.08 8.58 20.79
N VAL A 77 -12.92 8.12 20.33
CA VAL A 77 -11.97 7.35 21.13
C VAL A 77 -10.82 8.29 21.48
N GLU A 78 -10.43 8.30 22.75
CA GLU A 78 -9.29 9.07 23.21
C GLU A 78 -8.02 8.62 22.46
N ALA A 79 -7.25 9.58 21.96
CA ALA A 79 -6.05 9.27 21.20
C ALA A 79 -5.05 8.49 22.08
N PRO A 80 -4.43 7.41 21.57
CA PRO A 80 -3.47 6.64 22.35
C PRO A 80 -2.30 7.51 22.85
N ASP A 81 -1.88 7.31 24.10
CA ASP A 81 -0.63 7.89 24.60
C ASP A 81 0.57 7.09 24.06
N PHE A 82 1.01 7.48 22.86
CA PHE A 82 2.18 6.87 22.21
C PHE A 82 3.47 7.02 23.04
N ALA A 83 3.57 8.01 23.93
CA ALA A 83 4.74 8.15 24.79
C ALA A 83 4.75 7.06 25.87
N ALA A 84 3.61 6.87 26.54
CA ALA A 84 3.44 5.80 27.53
C ALA A 84 3.62 4.41 26.91
N PHE A 85 3.01 4.15 25.75
CA PHE A 85 3.16 2.89 25.02
C PHE A 85 4.62 2.61 24.64
N LEU A 86 5.32 3.63 24.12
CA LEU A 86 6.73 3.51 23.79
C LEU A 86 7.57 3.16 25.02
N GLN A 87 7.35 3.86 26.14
CA GLN A 87 8.10 3.61 27.38
C GLN A 87 7.87 2.18 27.89
N ALA A 88 6.61 1.74 27.97
CA ALA A 88 6.25 0.40 28.42
C ALA A 88 6.84 -0.69 27.51
N ALA A 89 6.75 -0.52 26.18
CA ALA A 89 7.27 -1.50 25.24
C ALA A 89 8.80 -1.54 25.20
N ALA A 90 9.46 -0.40 25.36
CA ALA A 90 10.92 -0.32 25.43
C ALA A 90 11.47 -1.02 26.68
N ALA A 91 10.80 -0.88 27.83
CA ALA A 91 11.23 -1.46 29.10
C ALA A 91 11.35 -3.00 29.07
N VAL A 92 10.55 -3.66 28.22
CA VAL A 92 10.53 -5.13 28.08
C VAL A 92 10.96 -5.61 26.69
N GLY A 93 11.49 -4.73 25.84
CA GLY A 93 12.02 -5.09 24.52
C GLY A 93 10.99 -5.51 23.47
N ARG A 94 9.72 -5.08 23.59
CA ARG A 94 8.62 -5.50 22.70
C ARG A 94 8.22 -4.49 21.61
N LEU A 95 9.15 -3.63 21.19
CA LEU A 95 8.86 -2.56 20.21
C LEU A 95 8.32 -3.08 18.85
N PRO A 96 8.82 -4.18 18.27
CA PRO A 96 8.23 -4.74 17.05
C PRO A 96 6.76 -5.14 17.25
N GLN A 97 6.44 -5.78 18.37
CA GLN A 97 5.09 -6.23 18.70
C GLN A 97 4.14 -5.04 18.88
N LEU A 98 4.59 -3.99 19.58
CA LEU A 98 3.81 -2.76 19.69
C LEU A 98 3.51 -2.14 18.32
N ALA A 99 4.49 -2.14 17.40
CA ALA A 99 4.26 -1.63 16.06
C ALA A 99 3.28 -2.50 15.26
N ASP A 100 3.26 -3.82 15.46
CA ASP A 100 2.27 -4.70 14.84
C ASP A 100 0.87 -4.47 15.43
N GLU A 101 0.76 -4.29 16.75
CA GLU A 101 -0.49 -3.96 17.46
C GLU A 101 -1.10 -2.62 17.01
N LEU A 102 -0.25 -1.62 16.69
CA LEU A 102 -0.70 -0.28 16.31
C LEU A 102 -1.06 -0.15 14.82
N ARG A 103 -0.68 -1.11 13.96
CA ARG A 103 -1.07 -1.07 12.54
C ARG A 103 -2.58 -1.31 12.37
N PRO A 104 -3.18 -0.87 11.26
CA PRO A 104 -4.56 -1.23 10.95
C PRO A 104 -4.72 -2.75 10.89
N GLN A 105 -5.61 -3.28 11.72
CA GLN A 105 -5.92 -4.72 11.82
C GLN A 105 -6.85 -5.20 10.69
N LEU A 106 -6.88 -4.45 9.58
CA LEU A 106 -7.61 -4.75 8.37
C LEU A 106 -6.78 -5.69 7.50
N GLY A 107 -7.34 -6.80 7.03
CA GLY A 107 -6.60 -7.71 6.14
C GLY A 107 -6.16 -7.04 4.83
N GLN A 108 -6.90 -6.02 4.38
CA GLN A 108 -6.53 -5.21 3.22
C GLN A 108 -5.23 -4.44 3.47
N TYR A 109 -4.97 -3.99 4.70
CA TYR A 109 -3.73 -3.31 5.04
C TYR A 109 -2.53 -4.26 4.91
N ALA A 110 -2.65 -5.49 5.43
CA ALA A 110 -1.63 -6.53 5.25
C ALA A 110 -1.40 -6.86 3.76
N LYS A 111 -2.48 -7.10 3.00
CA LYS A 111 -2.42 -7.37 1.55
C LYS A 111 -1.74 -6.22 0.78
N LEU A 112 -1.97 -4.97 1.17
CA LEU A 112 -1.31 -3.80 0.56
C LEU A 112 0.17 -3.69 0.93
N ARG A 113 0.57 -4.05 2.16
CA ARG A 113 1.99 -4.10 2.55
C ARG A 113 2.75 -5.13 1.71
N ASP A 114 2.16 -6.31 1.54
CA ASP A 114 2.74 -7.37 0.71
C ASP A 114 2.84 -6.94 -0.76
N ALA A 115 1.77 -6.32 -1.30
CA ALA A 115 1.79 -5.76 -2.65
C ALA A 115 2.85 -4.67 -2.80
N LEU A 116 2.99 -3.77 -1.82
CA LEU A 116 4.00 -2.72 -1.84
C LEU A 116 5.41 -3.31 -1.84
N ALA A 117 5.67 -4.34 -1.03
CA ALA A 117 6.97 -5.02 -1.01
C ALA A 117 7.31 -5.58 -2.40
N ARG A 118 6.38 -6.31 -3.04
CA ARG A 118 6.56 -6.84 -4.40
C ARG A 118 6.82 -5.73 -5.43
N TYR A 119 5.99 -4.69 -5.44
CA TYR A 119 6.09 -3.62 -6.44
C TYR A 119 7.36 -2.77 -6.28
N ARG A 120 7.90 -2.66 -5.06
CA ARG A 120 9.20 -2.00 -4.84
C ARG A 120 10.35 -2.79 -5.44
N VAL A 121 10.31 -4.13 -5.35
CA VAL A 121 11.30 -5.00 -6.03
C VAL A 121 11.19 -4.83 -7.54
N LEU A 122 9.98 -4.89 -8.10
CA LEU A 122 9.77 -4.70 -9.54
C LEU A 122 10.24 -3.33 -10.05
N THR A 123 10.09 -2.29 -9.24
CA THR A 123 10.59 -0.94 -9.57
C THR A 123 12.12 -0.90 -9.59
N ALA A 124 12.78 -1.61 -8.67
CA ALA A 124 14.24 -1.66 -8.57
C ALA A 124 14.88 -2.54 -9.65
N ASP A 125 14.24 -3.66 -10.00
CA ASP A 125 14.71 -4.60 -11.02
C ASP A 125 14.60 -4.02 -12.44
N GLY A 126 13.63 -3.13 -12.70
CA GLY A 126 13.49 -2.41 -13.97
C GLY A 126 13.07 -3.26 -15.18
N SER A 127 13.17 -4.59 -15.08
CA SER A 127 12.86 -5.60 -16.09
C SER A 127 11.44 -5.48 -16.69
N VAL A 128 10.47 -5.07 -15.88
CA VAL A 128 9.07 -4.90 -16.27
C VAL A 128 8.79 -3.44 -16.66
N GLY A 129 9.54 -2.48 -16.14
CA GLY A 129 9.35 -1.05 -16.43
C GLY A 129 9.81 -0.64 -17.82
N SER A 130 10.78 -1.35 -18.39
CA SER A 130 11.51 -0.94 -19.60
C SER A 130 10.82 -1.26 -20.93
N SER A 131 9.91 -2.24 -20.96
CA SER A 131 9.19 -2.64 -22.19
C SER A 131 7.69 -2.41 -22.05
N PRO A 132 7.12 -1.39 -22.72
CA PRO A 132 5.67 -1.23 -22.76
C PRO A 132 5.04 -2.41 -23.51
N VAL A 133 3.81 -2.76 -23.13
CA VAL A 133 2.99 -3.67 -23.92
C VAL A 133 2.53 -2.92 -25.16
N SER A 134 2.73 -3.52 -26.33
CA SER A 134 2.27 -2.99 -27.62
C SER A 134 0.80 -3.36 -27.87
N ALA A 135 0.08 -2.46 -28.54
CA ALA A 135 -1.25 -2.76 -29.03
C ALA A 135 -1.21 -3.85 -30.13
N PRO A 136 -2.29 -4.62 -30.31
CA PRO A 136 -2.48 -5.41 -31.53
C PRO A 136 -2.62 -4.50 -32.77
N GLU A 137 -2.38 -5.05 -33.96
CA GLU A 137 -2.45 -4.28 -35.23
C GLU A 137 -3.88 -3.82 -35.55
N LYS A 138 -4.88 -4.67 -35.30
CA LYS A 138 -6.28 -4.26 -35.27
C LYS A 138 -6.91 -4.57 -33.91
N ARG A 139 -7.98 -3.81 -33.63
CA ARG A 139 -8.87 -4.09 -32.51
C ARG A 139 -9.49 -5.47 -32.74
N ASP A 140 -9.37 -6.36 -31.76
CA ASP A 140 -9.83 -7.76 -31.79
C ASP A 140 -8.89 -8.75 -32.51
N GLU A 141 -7.66 -8.34 -32.82
CA GLU A 141 -6.59 -9.26 -33.25
C GLU A 141 -5.69 -9.71 -32.10
N ALA A 142 -4.88 -10.72 -32.41
CA ALA A 142 -3.92 -11.36 -31.53
C ALA A 142 -2.88 -10.37 -30.96
N TYR A 143 -2.33 -10.68 -29.77
CA TYR A 143 -1.54 -9.72 -28.99
C TYR A 143 -0.32 -9.17 -29.73
N GLY A 144 -0.06 -7.86 -29.61
CA GLY A 144 1.07 -7.17 -30.24
C GLY A 144 2.43 -7.80 -29.92
N ASP A 145 2.70 -8.05 -28.63
CA ASP A 145 3.87 -8.77 -28.15
C ASP A 145 3.43 -9.71 -27.00
N PRO A 146 3.18 -11.01 -27.29
CA PRO A 146 2.74 -11.98 -26.29
C PRO A 146 3.76 -12.17 -25.16
N THR A 147 5.05 -12.07 -25.44
CA THR A 147 6.11 -12.26 -24.44
C THR A 147 6.23 -11.05 -23.50
N ALA A 148 6.07 -9.83 -24.01
CA ALA A 148 5.97 -8.64 -23.16
C ALA A 148 4.68 -8.65 -22.34
N LEU A 149 3.56 -9.10 -22.92
CA LEU A 149 2.31 -9.26 -22.19
C LEU A 149 2.43 -10.29 -21.07
N LEU A 150 3.01 -11.47 -21.32
CA LEU A 150 3.28 -12.49 -20.31
C LEU A 150 4.06 -11.90 -19.13
N ARG A 151 5.21 -11.28 -19.43
CA ARG A 151 6.08 -10.66 -18.41
C ARG A 151 5.33 -9.61 -17.59
N ARG A 152 4.49 -8.79 -18.24
CA ARG A 152 3.67 -7.77 -17.57
C ARG A 152 2.63 -8.43 -16.65
N LEU A 153 1.90 -9.43 -17.13
CA LEU A 153 0.86 -10.10 -16.34
C LEU A 153 1.44 -10.88 -15.15
N ILE A 154 2.60 -11.54 -15.32
CA ILE A 154 3.33 -12.18 -14.21
C ILE A 154 3.74 -11.13 -13.18
N ALA A 155 4.35 -10.02 -13.63
CA ALA A 155 4.81 -8.96 -12.75
C ALA A 155 3.67 -8.32 -11.95
N LEU A 156 2.52 -8.12 -12.58
CA LEU A 156 1.34 -7.55 -11.93
C LEU A 156 0.59 -8.55 -11.05
N GLY A 157 0.94 -9.84 -11.15
CA GLY A 157 0.36 -10.94 -10.37
C GLY A 157 -0.92 -11.53 -10.97
N ASP A 158 -1.21 -11.23 -12.23
CA ASP A 158 -2.36 -11.77 -12.96
C ASP A 158 -2.07 -13.14 -13.60
N LEU A 159 -0.78 -13.52 -13.65
CA LEU A 159 -0.29 -14.86 -14.00
C LEU A 159 0.77 -15.35 -12.98
N PRO A 160 0.91 -16.67 -12.79
CA PRO A 160 1.91 -17.21 -11.86
C PRO A 160 3.35 -17.09 -12.43
N PRO A 161 4.39 -17.04 -11.57
CA PRO A 161 5.77 -16.85 -12.00
C PRO A 161 6.32 -17.94 -12.94
N ASP A 162 5.75 -19.14 -12.86
CA ASP A 162 6.09 -20.33 -13.67
C ASP A 162 5.16 -20.52 -14.87
N ALA A 163 4.34 -19.51 -15.22
CA ALA A 163 3.49 -19.57 -16.39
C ALA A 163 4.34 -19.87 -17.65
N PRO A 164 3.90 -20.83 -18.50
CA PRO A 164 4.65 -21.22 -19.68
C PRO A 164 4.79 -20.05 -20.67
N PRO A 165 5.84 -20.04 -21.51
CA PRO A 165 5.92 -19.10 -22.61
C PRO A 165 4.69 -19.27 -23.52
N PRO A 166 4.16 -18.17 -24.09
CA PRO A 166 2.96 -18.24 -24.91
C PRO A 166 3.24 -19.08 -26.17
N ALA A 167 2.33 -20.00 -26.50
CA ALA A 167 2.44 -20.84 -27.68
C ALA A 167 2.30 -20.01 -28.96
N ASP A 168 1.39 -19.04 -28.94
CA ASP A 168 1.12 -18.09 -30.01
C ASP A 168 0.54 -16.78 -29.45
N ARG A 169 -0.02 -15.96 -30.34
CA ARG A 169 -0.56 -14.63 -30.00
C ARG A 169 -1.99 -14.69 -29.41
N ASP A 170 -2.64 -15.85 -29.43
CA ASP A 170 -4.00 -16.10 -28.94
C ASP A 170 -4.00 -17.12 -27.78
N ASP A 171 -2.85 -17.25 -27.10
CA ASP A 171 -2.63 -18.23 -26.04
C ASP A 171 -3.67 -18.09 -24.91
N ALA A 172 -4.35 -19.19 -24.60
CA ALA A 172 -5.41 -19.22 -23.59
C ALA A 172 -4.93 -18.83 -22.18
N THR A 173 -3.66 -19.05 -21.85
CA THR A 173 -3.06 -18.61 -20.58
C THR A 173 -3.00 -17.08 -20.54
N LEU A 174 -2.58 -16.45 -21.64
CA LEU A 174 -2.55 -15.00 -21.76
C LEU A 174 -3.95 -14.39 -21.73
N ASP A 175 -4.92 -14.97 -22.43
CA ASP A 175 -6.32 -14.50 -22.40
C ASP A 175 -6.88 -14.54 -20.98
N ASN A 176 -6.70 -15.66 -20.27
CA ASN A 176 -7.14 -15.78 -18.89
C ASN A 176 -6.46 -14.76 -17.95
N GLY A 177 -5.15 -14.56 -18.09
CA GLY A 177 -4.41 -13.56 -17.33
C GLY A 177 -4.88 -12.13 -17.64
N LEU A 178 -5.15 -11.84 -18.90
CA LEU A 178 -5.63 -10.54 -19.34
C LEU A 178 -7.05 -10.25 -18.85
N ARG A 179 -7.96 -11.23 -18.89
CA ARG A 179 -9.31 -11.08 -18.33
C ARG A 179 -9.28 -10.83 -16.82
N ARG A 180 -8.40 -11.51 -16.08
CA ARG A 180 -8.17 -11.26 -14.65
C ARG A 180 -7.67 -9.83 -14.41
N PHE A 181 -6.70 -9.38 -15.20
CA PHE A 181 -6.22 -8.01 -15.15
C PHE A 181 -7.36 -7.01 -15.42
N GLN A 182 -8.13 -7.22 -16.48
CA GLN A 182 -9.25 -6.34 -16.85
C GLN A 182 -10.29 -6.23 -15.73
N ASP A 183 -10.76 -7.36 -15.19
CA ASP A 183 -11.73 -7.39 -14.10
C ASP A 183 -11.19 -6.66 -12.85
N ARG A 184 -9.94 -6.95 -12.46
CA ARG A 184 -9.27 -6.28 -11.33
C ARG A 184 -9.12 -4.78 -11.51
N HIS A 185 -9.07 -4.31 -12.76
CA HIS A 185 -8.98 -2.91 -13.12
C HIS A 185 -10.34 -2.25 -13.42
N GLY A 186 -11.45 -2.97 -13.24
CA GLY A 186 -12.80 -2.44 -13.52
C GLY A 186 -13.08 -2.24 -15.01
N LEU A 187 -12.36 -2.95 -15.87
CA LEU A 187 -12.55 -2.97 -17.32
C LEU A 187 -13.44 -4.16 -17.72
N ALA A 188 -13.99 -4.12 -18.93
CA ALA A 188 -14.65 -5.29 -19.50
C ALA A 188 -13.64 -6.44 -19.62
N ALA A 189 -13.95 -7.59 -19.01
CA ALA A 189 -13.10 -8.79 -19.03
C ALA A 189 -13.28 -9.58 -20.33
N ASP A 190 -13.08 -8.92 -21.46
CA ASP A 190 -13.31 -9.43 -22.81
C ASP A 190 -12.07 -10.09 -23.45
N GLY A 191 -10.90 -10.00 -22.80
CA GLY A 191 -9.63 -10.52 -23.32
C GLY A 191 -9.02 -9.66 -24.43
N VAL A 192 -9.59 -8.48 -24.71
CA VAL A 192 -9.16 -7.60 -25.80
C VAL A 192 -8.31 -6.43 -25.28
N ILE A 193 -7.14 -6.23 -25.89
CA ILE A 193 -6.29 -5.07 -25.60
C ILE A 193 -6.79 -3.84 -26.36
N GLY A 194 -7.88 -3.25 -25.85
CA GLY A 194 -8.36 -1.94 -26.28
C GLY A 194 -7.52 -0.78 -25.69
N ARG A 195 -7.85 0.46 -26.07
CA ARG A 195 -7.15 1.68 -25.59
C ARG A 195 -7.08 1.77 -24.06
N ALA A 196 -8.17 1.45 -23.36
CA ALA A 196 -8.23 1.50 -21.89
C ALA A 196 -7.35 0.41 -21.24
N THR A 197 -7.41 -0.82 -21.75
CA THR A 197 -6.58 -1.94 -21.31
C THR A 197 -5.10 -1.62 -21.51
N LEU A 198 -4.73 -1.12 -22.70
CA LEU A 198 -3.36 -0.73 -23.02
C LEU A 198 -2.83 0.37 -22.11
N ALA A 199 -3.64 1.42 -21.89
CA ALA A 199 -3.27 2.51 -20.97
C ALA A 199 -3.07 1.99 -19.55
N ALA A 200 -3.92 1.07 -19.07
CA ALA A 200 -3.81 0.48 -17.75
C ALA A 200 -2.57 -0.42 -17.58
N LEU A 201 -2.24 -1.23 -18.60
CA LEU A 201 -1.06 -2.10 -18.65
C LEU A 201 0.25 -1.30 -18.64
N ASN A 202 0.25 -0.15 -19.30
CA ASN A 202 1.43 0.72 -19.45
C ASN A 202 1.55 1.80 -18.38
N VAL A 203 0.74 1.76 -17.31
CA VAL A 203 0.98 2.63 -16.14
C VAL A 203 2.31 2.25 -15.51
N PRO A 204 3.23 3.22 -15.29
CA PRO A 204 4.53 2.93 -14.67
C PRO A 204 4.40 2.25 -13.30
N ILE A 205 5.21 1.23 -13.04
CA ILE A 205 5.21 0.51 -11.75
C ILE A 205 5.47 1.48 -10.58
N ALA A 206 6.32 2.49 -10.78
CA ALA A 206 6.56 3.54 -9.79
C ALA A 206 5.29 4.32 -9.42
N HIS A 207 4.39 4.59 -10.38
CA HIS A 207 3.08 5.18 -10.09
C HIS A 207 2.20 4.23 -9.27
N ARG A 208 2.23 2.92 -9.57
CA ARG A 208 1.52 1.92 -8.76
C ARG A 208 2.04 1.87 -7.32
N VAL A 209 3.35 1.98 -7.11
CA VAL A 209 3.95 2.11 -5.77
C VAL A 209 3.38 3.32 -5.02
N GLN A 210 3.24 4.48 -5.67
CA GLN A 210 2.63 5.65 -5.03
C GLN A 210 1.15 5.43 -4.70
N GLN A 211 0.40 4.80 -5.60
CA GLN A 211 -1.00 4.43 -5.34
C GLN A 211 -1.13 3.50 -4.13
N LEU A 212 -0.24 2.50 -4.00
CA LEU A 212 -0.20 1.59 -2.85
C LEU A 212 0.13 2.32 -1.54
N LYS A 213 1.08 3.25 -1.55
CA LYS A 213 1.40 4.08 -0.38
C LYS A 213 0.22 4.96 0.06
N LEU A 214 -0.46 5.58 -0.90
CA LEU A 214 -1.66 6.38 -0.63
C LEU A 214 -2.81 5.51 -0.11
N ALA A 215 -2.96 4.29 -0.62
CA ALA A 215 -3.96 3.35 -0.13
C ALA A 215 -3.68 2.92 1.32
N LEU A 216 -2.41 2.61 1.65
CA LEU A 216 -1.99 2.33 3.03
C LEU A 216 -2.30 3.51 3.97
N GLU A 217 -2.01 4.74 3.53
CA GLU A 217 -2.32 5.94 4.31
C GLU A 217 -3.83 6.08 4.56
N ARG A 218 -4.66 5.89 3.52
CA ARG A 218 -6.12 5.97 3.65
C ARG A 218 -6.70 4.92 4.58
N LEU A 219 -6.14 3.70 4.60
CA LEU A 219 -6.59 2.65 5.51
C LEU A 219 -6.30 2.97 6.98
N ARG A 220 -5.29 3.80 7.28
CA ARG A 220 -5.04 4.28 8.65
C ARG A 220 -6.10 5.26 9.14
N TRP A 221 -6.80 5.91 8.23
CA TRP A 221 -7.93 6.78 8.61
C TRP A 221 -9.16 5.99 9.05
N LEU A 222 -9.20 4.69 8.73
CA LEU A 222 -10.28 3.77 9.04
C LEU A 222 -9.95 2.90 10.27
N GLN A 223 -9.06 3.35 11.14
CA GLN A 223 -8.83 2.68 12.41
C GLN A 223 -10.09 2.73 13.28
N ASP A 224 -10.17 1.77 14.20
CA ASP A 224 -11.20 1.72 15.24
C ASP A 224 -12.63 1.66 14.70
N LEU A 225 -12.87 0.85 13.66
CA LEU A 225 -14.23 0.49 13.22
C LEU A 225 -15.05 -0.23 14.32
N GLY A 226 -14.42 -0.54 15.45
CA GLY A 226 -14.99 -1.20 16.62
C GLY A 226 -15.29 -2.67 16.35
N ALA A 227 -15.99 -3.31 17.29
CA ALA A 227 -16.44 -4.69 17.15
C ALA A 227 -17.72 -4.83 16.30
N ARG A 228 -17.99 -3.88 15.40
CA ARG A 228 -19.23 -3.84 14.60
C ARG A 228 -18.96 -4.27 13.17
N PRO A 229 -19.91 -4.95 12.50
CA PRO A 229 -19.87 -5.15 11.07
C PRO A 229 -19.70 -3.82 10.36
N PHE A 230 -18.78 -3.77 9.41
CA PHE A 230 -18.54 -2.57 8.60
C PHE A 230 -18.73 -2.88 7.13
N VAL A 231 -19.19 -1.85 6.41
CA VAL A 231 -19.42 -1.87 4.97
C VAL A 231 -18.51 -0.84 4.33
N GLY A 232 -17.71 -1.29 3.37
CA GLY A 232 -16.84 -0.45 2.57
C GLY A 232 -17.36 -0.36 1.15
N ILE A 233 -17.50 0.85 0.65
CA ILE A 233 -17.93 1.11 -0.73
C ILE A 233 -16.77 1.75 -1.48
N ASN A 234 -16.30 1.08 -2.53
CA ASN A 234 -15.40 1.70 -3.49
C ASN A 234 -16.23 2.30 -4.62
N ILE A 235 -16.45 3.61 -4.53
CA ILE A 235 -17.24 4.40 -5.48
C ILE A 235 -16.69 4.26 -6.90
N GLN A 236 -15.36 4.22 -7.07
CA GLN A 236 -14.73 4.13 -8.39
C GLN A 236 -14.89 2.74 -9.02
N MET A 237 -15.03 1.71 -8.19
CA MET A 237 -15.22 0.32 -8.65
C MET A 237 -16.70 -0.08 -8.71
N PHE A 238 -17.63 0.80 -8.31
CA PHE A 238 -19.05 0.46 -8.18
C PHE A 238 -19.27 -0.83 -7.37
N ARG A 239 -18.48 -1.02 -6.31
CA ARG A 239 -18.50 -2.25 -5.52
C ARG A 239 -18.58 -1.97 -4.02
N LEU A 240 -19.37 -2.81 -3.35
CA LEU A 240 -19.54 -2.85 -1.92
C LEU A 240 -19.01 -4.16 -1.37
N TRP A 241 -18.37 -4.08 -0.21
CA TRP A 241 -17.99 -5.22 0.60
C TRP A 241 -18.47 -5.04 2.03
N ALA A 242 -18.84 -6.14 2.68
CA ALA A 242 -19.15 -6.17 4.11
C ALA A 242 -18.25 -7.17 4.82
N TRP A 243 -17.80 -6.83 6.02
CA TRP A 243 -16.89 -7.66 6.82
C TRP A 243 -17.48 -7.99 8.18
N ASP A 244 -17.14 -9.18 8.66
CA ASP A 244 -17.35 -9.57 10.05
C ASP A 244 -16.28 -8.92 10.92
N PRO A 245 -16.62 -8.26 12.05
CA PRO A 245 -15.62 -7.82 13.01
C PRO A 245 -14.76 -8.95 13.58
N ALA A 246 -15.27 -10.19 13.64
CA ALA A 246 -14.50 -11.36 14.08
C ALA A 246 -13.52 -11.89 13.02
N ALA A 247 -13.71 -11.53 11.74
CA ALA A 247 -12.89 -11.98 10.62
C ALA A 247 -12.72 -10.86 9.56
N PRO A 248 -11.99 -9.76 9.87
CA PRO A 248 -11.88 -8.58 9.02
C PRO A 248 -11.00 -8.79 7.77
N THR A 249 -10.51 -10.01 7.53
CA THR A 249 -9.54 -10.31 6.46
C THR A 249 -10.18 -10.44 5.09
N ASP A 250 -11.33 -11.11 5.04
CA ASP A 250 -12.06 -11.40 3.82
C ASP A 250 -13.49 -10.91 3.94
N ALA A 251 -14.00 -10.31 2.87
CA ALA A 251 -15.36 -9.81 2.87
C ALA A 251 -16.34 -10.98 2.93
N LEU A 252 -17.28 -10.93 3.87
CA LEU A 252 -18.39 -11.88 3.94
C LEU A 252 -19.30 -11.75 2.71
N ILE A 253 -19.50 -10.51 2.24
CA ILE A 253 -20.39 -10.17 1.14
C ILE A 253 -19.65 -9.24 0.19
N SER A 254 -19.80 -9.46 -1.12
CA SER A 254 -19.38 -8.56 -2.19
C SER A 254 -20.51 -8.41 -3.20
N MET A 255 -20.85 -7.17 -3.58
CA MET A 255 -21.86 -6.91 -4.62
C MET A 255 -21.57 -5.63 -5.40
N GLY A 256 -22.13 -5.54 -6.62
CA GLY A 256 -22.15 -4.31 -7.39
C GLY A 256 -23.11 -3.29 -6.78
N VAL A 257 -22.76 -2.00 -6.87
CA VAL A 257 -23.59 -0.89 -6.39
C VAL A 257 -23.69 0.21 -7.43
N VAL A 258 -24.84 0.87 -7.46
CA VAL A 258 -25.05 2.09 -8.25
C VAL A 258 -24.85 3.28 -7.31
N VAL A 259 -23.95 4.19 -7.69
CA VAL A 259 -23.71 5.45 -6.96
C VAL A 259 -24.33 6.62 -7.73
N GLY A 260 -24.75 7.66 -7.00
CA GLY A 260 -25.34 8.86 -7.60
C GLY A 260 -24.38 9.57 -8.56
N ARG A 261 -24.92 10.30 -9.54
CA ARG A 261 -24.10 11.19 -10.38
C ARG A 261 -23.44 12.23 -9.49
N ALA A 262 -22.16 12.52 -9.75
CA ALA A 262 -21.48 13.63 -9.09
C ALA A 262 -22.20 14.92 -9.50
N GLU A 263 -22.93 15.54 -8.58
CA GLU A 263 -23.43 16.90 -8.79
C GLU A 263 -22.22 17.83 -8.74
N HIS A 264 -21.98 18.55 -9.83
CA HIS A 264 -21.07 19.68 -9.83
C HIS A 264 -21.61 20.69 -8.81
N PRO A 265 -20.82 21.17 -7.84
CA PRO A 265 -21.25 22.31 -7.05
C PRO A 265 -21.36 23.50 -8.00
N ASP A 266 -22.59 23.97 -8.21
CA ASP A 266 -22.91 25.06 -9.11
C ASP A 266 -22.08 26.31 -8.78
N ALA A 267 -21.40 26.82 -9.80
CA ALA A 267 -21.01 28.21 -9.85
C ALA A 267 -22.29 29.04 -10.05
N SER A 268 -22.93 29.43 -8.96
CA SER A 268 -23.91 30.53 -8.96
C SER A 268 -23.82 31.29 -7.64
N ALA A 269 -22.92 32.27 -7.64
CA ALA A 269 -23.01 33.44 -6.79
C ALA A 269 -22.78 34.64 -7.71
N ASP A 270 -23.89 35.17 -8.23
CA ASP A 270 -24.03 36.58 -8.61
C ASP A 270 -25.15 37.16 -7.72
#